data_AF-A0A4V1LFE4-F1
#
_entry.id   AF-A0A4V1LFE4-F1
#
_cell.length_a   1.000
_cell.length_b   1.000
_cell.length_c   1.000
_cell.angle_alpha   90.00
_cell.angle_beta   90.00
_cell.angle_gamma   90.00
#
_symmetry.space_group_name_H-M   'P 1'
#
loop_
_entity.id
_entity.type
_entity.pdbx_description
1 polymer ?
#
loop_
_entity_poly.entity_id
_entity_poly.type
_entity_poly.pdbx_seq_one_letter_code
_entity_poly.pdbx_strand_id
1 'polypeptide(L)' 'MMKIIALFRKEGYKGEYEEFQRVSGTDREFFVVMGNDQGLKALFRASLMLDAVEFQYVLDDKHVFVQGDADAS' A
#
# COMPACT_ATOMS: atom_id res chain seq x y z
N MET A 1 2.25 -2.39 -10.99
CA MET A 1 2.33 -3.50 -10.02
C MET A 1 3.73 -4.10 -9.87
N MET A 2 4.31 -4.77 -10.88
CA MET A 2 5.57 -5.53 -10.72
C MET A 2 6.76 -4.73 -10.15
N LYS A 3 6.89 -3.44 -10.50
CA LYS A 3 7.96 -2.57 -9.96
C LYS A 3 7.81 -2.28 -8.46
N ILE A 4 6.58 -2.15 -7.98
CA ILE A 4 6.29 -1.91 -6.56
C ILE A 4 6.64 -3.17 -5.77
N ILE A 5 6.20 -4.35 -6.24
CA ILE A 5 6.52 -5.62 -5.58
C ILE A 5 8.05 -5.84 -5.53
N ALA A 6 8.77 -5.52 -6.61
CA ALA A 6 10.22 -5.60 -6.63
C ALA A 6 10.88 -4.68 -5.59
N LEU A 7 10.33 -3.47 -5.41
CA LEU A 7 10.78 -2.51 -4.43
C LEU A 7 10.61 -3.02 -2.99
N PHE A 8 9.43 -3.55 -2.64
CA PHE A 8 9.18 -4.14 -1.32
C PHE A 8 10.10 -5.32 -1.03
N ARG A 9 10.35 -6.18 -2.02
CA ARG A 9 11.27 -7.32 -1.87
C ARG A 9 12.72 -6.86 -1.67
N LYS A 10 13.13 -5.77 -2.33
CA LYS A 10 14.47 -5.18 -2.17
C LYS A 10 14.69 -4.69 -0.73
N GLU A 11 13.67 -4.09 -0.12
CA GLU A 11 13.67 -3.65 1.28
C GLU A 11 13.50 -4.80 2.29
N GLY A 12 13.33 -6.04 1.82
CA GLY A 12 13.23 -7.23 2.68
C GLY A 12 11.84 -7.51 3.24
N TYR A 13 10.81 -6.78 2.80
CA TYR A 13 9.44 -7.07 3.20
C TYR A 13 8.95 -8.38 2.59
N LYS A 14 8.26 -9.17 3.43
CA LYS A 14 7.65 -10.45 3.07
C LYS A 14 6.22 -10.46 3.57
N GLY A 15 5.29 -10.83 2.70
CA GLY A 15 3.86 -10.86 3.00
C GLY A 15 3.05 -11.02 1.72
N GLU A 16 1.74 -11.14 1.91
CA GLU A 16 0.76 -11.13 0.84
C GLU A 16 0.38 -9.71 0.52
N TYR A 17 0.40 -9.34 -0.76
CA TYR A 17 -0.02 -8.02 -1.21
C TYR A 17 -1.52 -8.06 -1.47
N GLU A 18 -2.28 -7.32 -0.67
CA GLU A 18 -3.74 -7.38 -0.72
C GLU A 18 -4.34 -6.28 -1.59
N GLU A 19 -3.86 -5.04 -1.42
CA GLU A 19 -4.41 -3.89 -2.11
C GLU A 19 -3.31 -2.93 -2.57
N PHE A 20 -3.52 -2.33 -3.74
CA PHE A 20 -2.65 -1.30 -4.30
C PHE A 20 -3.50 -0.13 -4.75
N GLN A 21 -3.33 1.02 -4.10
CA GLN A 21 -4.01 2.24 -4.46
C GLN A 21 -2.98 3.29 -4.88
N ARG A 22 -3.18 3.90 -6.05
CA ARG A 22 -2.34 5.03 -6.47
C ARG A 22 -2.71 6.26 -5.65
N VAL A 23 -1.71 7.00 -5.16
CA VAL A 23 -1.93 8.27 -4.47
C VAL A 23 -2.43 9.31 -5.49
N SER A 24 -3.50 10.04 -5.15
CA SER A 24 -4.05 11.06 -6.06
C SER A 24 -3.03 12.17 -6.32
N GLY A 25 -2.94 12.63 -7.56
CA GLY A 25 -1.99 13.68 -7.98
C GLY A 25 -0.58 13.20 -8.30
N THR A 26 -0.29 11.90 -8.26
CA THR A 26 1.02 11.33 -8.63
C THR A 26 0.90 9.98 -9.34
N ASP A 27 1.77 9.75 -10.31
CA ASP A 27 1.90 8.46 -11.02
C ASP A 27 2.96 7.53 -10.41
N ARG A 28 3.65 8.00 -9.37
CA ARG A 28 4.85 7.35 -8.82
C ARG A 28 4.73 6.97 -7.36
N GLU A 29 3.61 7.29 -6.71
CA GLU A 29 3.38 6.89 -5.33
C GLU A 29 2.14 6.02 -5.19
N PHE A 30 2.25 5.03 -4.31
CA PHE A 30 1.24 4.00 -4.11
C PHE A 30 1.09 3.72 -2.63
N PHE A 31 -0.15 3.62 -2.17
CA PHE A 31 -0.49 2.91 -0.96
C PHE A 31 -0.57 1.42 -1.25
N VAL A 32 0.02 0.62 -0.38
CA VAL A 32 0.07 -0.84 -0.50
C VAL A 32 -0.31 -1.44 0.83
N VAL A 33 -1.29 -2.33 0.79
CA VAL A 33 -1.64 -3.17 1.94
C VAL A 33 -0.89 -4.48 1.83
N MET A 34 -0.15 -4.82 2.88
CA MET A 34 0.42 -6.16 3.01
C MET A 34 -0.10 -6.85 4.25
N GLY A 35 -0.52 -8.10 4.08
CA GLY A 35 -0.80 -9.05 5.15
C GLY A 35 0.41 -9.92 5.46
N ASN A 36 0.53 -10.36 6.71
CA ASN A 36 1.50 -11.40 7.11
C ASN A 36 0.79 -12.72 7.46
N ASP A 37 1.59 -13.76 7.68
CA ASP A 37 1.11 -15.11 8.03
C ASP A 37 0.32 -15.19 9.36
N GLN A 38 0.38 -14.12 10.17
CA GLN A 38 -0.36 -14.02 11.44
C GLN A 38 -1.70 -13.29 11.27
N GLY A 39 -2.08 -12.93 10.04
CA GLY A 39 -3.31 -12.20 9.74
C GLY A 39 -3.25 -10.70 10.06
N LEU A 40 -2.08 -10.16 10.42
CA LEU A 40 -1.89 -8.73 10.61
C LEU A 40 -1.68 -8.06 9.25
N LYS A 41 -2.41 -6.95 9.03
CA LYS A 41 -2.29 -6.15 7.83
C LYS A 41 -1.66 -4.80 8.14
N ALA A 42 -0.84 -4.28 7.25
CA ALA A 42 -0.23 -2.98 7.39
C ALA A 42 -0.28 -2.19 6.09
N LEU A 43 -0.46 -0.88 6.24
CA LEU A 43 -0.40 0.07 5.15
C LEU A 43 1.02 0.60 4.98
N PHE A 44 1.47 0.62 3.74
CA PHE A 44 2.75 1.16 3.34
C PHE A 44 2.54 2.20 2.24
N ARG A 45 3.40 3.21 2.22
CA ARG A 45 3.54 4.13 1.09
C ARG A 45 4.81 3.76 0.33
N ALA A 46 4.69 3.53 -0.96
CA ALA A 46 5.83 3.28 -1.84
C ALA A 46 5.99 4.41 -2.83
N SER A 47 7.23 4.90 -2.97
CA SER A 47 7.61 5.91 -3.96
C SER A 47 8.59 5.31 -4.97
N LEU A 48 8.15 5.19 -6.22
CA LEU A 48 9.00 4.77 -7.33
C LEU A 48 9.99 5.86 -7.76
N MET A 49 9.75 7.12 -7.37
CA MET A 49 10.70 8.20 -7.64
C MET A 49 11.87 8.18 -6.67
N LEU A 50 11.60 7.88 -5.40
CA LEU A 50 12.60 7.82 -4.34
C LEU A 50 13.18 6.41 -4.14
N ASP A 51 12.63 5.42 -4.84
CA ASP A 51 12.96 4.00 -4.66
C ASP A 51 12.87 3.59 -3.17
N ALA A 52 11.78 4.00 -2.52
CA ALA A 52 11.60 3.89 -1.07
C ALA A 52 10.22 3.31 -0.70
N VAL A 53 10.20 2.57 0.42
CA VAL A 53 9.00 2.07 1.08
C VAL A 53 8.95 2.62 2.49
N GLU A 54 7.82 3.20 2.86
CA GLU A 54 7.58 3.78 4.18
C GLU A 54 6.38 3.09 4.84
N PHE A 55 6.62 2.46 5.98
CA PHE A 55 5.55 1.98 6.85
C PHE A 55 4.69 3.15 7.32
N GLN A 56 3.36 3.00 7.24
CA GLN A 56 2.43 4.01 7.72
C GLN A 56 1.86 3.58 9.08
N TYR A 57 1.05 2.52 9.10
CA TYR A 57 0.45 1.96 10.32
C TYR A 57 -0.11 0.56 10.07
N VAL A 58 -0.33 -0.19 11.14
CA VAL A 58 -1.06 -1.47 11.12
C VAL A 58 -2.54 -1.17 10.94
N LEU A 59 -3.21 -1.86 10.01
CA LEU A 59 -4.65 -1.81 9.86
C LEU A 59 -5.25 -2.59 11.02
N ASP A 60 -6.00 -1.91 11.89
CA ASP A 60 -6.88 -2.60 12.83
C ASP A 60 -8.11 -3.15 12.10
N ASP A 61 -8.88 -4.02 12.77
CA ASP A 61 -10.13 -4.61 12.25
C ASP A 61 -11.19 -3.56 11.82
N LYS A 62 -10.94 -2.26 11.98
CA LYS A 62 -11.86 -1.17 11.67
C LYS A 62 -11.40 -0.29 10.50
N HIS A 63 -10.30 -0.60 9.83
CA HIS A 63 -9.84 0.23 8.73
C HIS A 63 -10.71 0.02 7.48
N VAL A 64 -11.50 1.03 7.12
CA VAL A 64 -12.29 1.09 5.89
C VAL A 64 -11.58 2.03 4.93
N PHE A 65 -11.17 1.50 3.77
CA PHE A 65 -10.80 2.35 2.64
C PHE A 65 -12.02 3.18 2.26
N VAL A 66 -11.94 4.50 2.43
CA VAL A 66 -12.94 5.39 1.83
C VAL A 66 -12.70 5.35 0.34
N GLN A 67 -13.37 4.42 -0.32
CA GLN A 67 -13.60 4.50 -1.76
C GLN A 67 -14.41 5.77 -1.93
N GLY A 68 -13.77 6.82 -2.47
CA GLY A 68 -14.45 8.08 -2.72
C GLY A 68 -15.62 7.78 -3.65
N ASP A 69 -16.82 7.71 -3.09
CA ASP A 69 -18.04 7.85 -3.85
C ASP A 69 -17.99 9.25 -4.46
N ALA A 70 -17.46 9.30 -5.68
CA ALA A 70 -17.79 10.34 -6.64
C ALA A 70 -19.25 10.14 -7.06
N ASP A 71 -20.17 10.20 -6.11
CA ASP A 71 -21.60 10.34 -6.35
C ASP A 71 -22.04 11.68 -5.74
N ALA A 72 -21.49 12.74 -6.35
CA ALA A 72 -22.17 14.01 -6.36
C ALA A 72 -23.21 13.94 -7.49
N SER A 73 -24.46 13.63 -7.13
CA SER A 73 -25.65 13.89 -7.95
C SER A 73 -26.87 14.10 -7.04
#